data_AF-A0A4U3F5Q2-F1
#
_entry.id   AF-A0A4U3F5Q2-F1
#
_cell.length_a   1.000
_cell.length_b   1.000
_cell.length_c   1.000
_cell.angle_alpha   90.00
_cell.angle_beta   90.00
_cell.angle_gamma   90.00
#
_symmetry.space_group_name_H-M   'P 1'
#
loop_
_entity.id
_entity.type
_entity.pdbx_description
1 polymer ?
#
loop_
_entity_poly.entity_id
_entity_poly.type
_entity_poly.pdbx_seq_one_letter_code
_entity_poly.pdbx_strand_id
1 'polypeptide(L)'
;MHAEVQNLFIRIHLLHHSHEVKLTVNDMQPFLEDRGYRVGEREIKQELEYLVQENMLTSSSDEYIITGTGIQELKAIRKRLSLLCGEVVPGSSKSVSQRKSYKEPSVVG
;
A
#
# COMPACT_ATOMS: atom_id res chain seq x y z
N MET A 1 0.20 16.19 4.82
CA MET A 1 -0.40 14.89 5.18
C MET A 1 -0.13 14.65 6.66
N HIS A 2 -1.10 14.17 7.44
CA HIS A 2 -0.87 13.86 8.87
C HIS A 2 0.19 12.76 8.99
N ALA A 3 1.01 12.79 10.05
CA ALA A 3 2.16 11.90 10.21
C ALA A 3 1.77 10.42 10.15
N GLU A 4 0.68 10.01 10.82
CA GLU A 4 0.22 8.62 10.80
C GLU A 4 -0.17 8.13 9.40
N VAL A 5 -0.80 9.00 8.60
CA VAL A 5 -1.19 8.69 7.22
C VAL A 5 0.05 8.61 6.34
N GLN A 6 1.02 9.51 6.55
CA GLN A 6 2.32 9.47 5.86
C GLN A 6 3.07 8.17 6.15
N ASN A 7 3.15 7.77 7.41
CA ASN A 7 3.84 6.55 7.82
C ASN A 7 3.15 5.31 7.24
N LEU A 8 1.82 5.30 7.15
CA LEU A 8 1.11 4.24 6.44
C LEU A 8 1.54 4.13 4.97
N PHE A 9 1.61 5.24 4.24
CA PHE A 9 2.07 5.21 2.85
C PHE A 9 3.55 4.79 2.72
N ILE A 10 4.41 5.25 3.63
CA ILE A 10 5.82 4.82 3.69
C ILE A 10 5.89 3.30 3.87
N ARG A 11 5.16 2.73 4.83
CA ARG A 11 5.14 1.28 5.06
C ARG A 11 4.66 0.51 3.83
N ILE A 12 3.67 1.03 3.11
CA ILE A 12 3.20 0.42 1.85
C ILE A 12 4.30 0.44 0.78
N HIS A 13 5.05 1.53 0.67
CA HIS A 13 6.20 1.62 -0.23
C HIS A 13 7.30 0.62 0.14
N LEU A 14 7.69 0.57 1.42
CA LEU A 14 8.71 -0.37 1.92
C LEU A 14 8.28 -1.82 1.63
N LEU A 15 7.04 -2.18 1.99
CA LEU A 15 6.52 -3.52 1.77
C LEU A 15 6.39 -3.88 0.29
N HIS A 16 6.04 -2.92 -0.57
CA HIS A 16 6.02 -3.14 -2.00
C HIS A 16 7.43 -3.38 -2.55
N HIS A 17 8.41 -2.57 -2.15
CA HIS A 17 9.77 -2.67 -2.67
C HIS A 17 10.48 -3.94 -2.19
N SER A 18 10.19 -4.41 -0.97
CA SER A 18 10.74 -5.65 -0.41
C SER A 18 10.30 -6.92 -1.14
N HIS A 19 9.28 -6.81 -2.01
CA HIS A 19 8.83 -7.89 -2.88
C HIS A 19 9.73 -8.09 -4.10
N GLU A 20 10.53 -7.08 -4.47
CA GLU A 20 11.38 -7.11 -5.67
C GLU A 20 12.85 -7.32 -5.30
N VAL A 21 13.30 -6.63 -4.26
CA VAL A 21 14.68 -6.65 -3.79
C VAL A 21 14.70 -6.61 -2.26
N LYS A 22 15.82 -7.00 -1.66
CA LYS A 22 16.02 -6.78 -0.22
C LYS A 22 16.15 -5.28 0.03
N LEU A 23 15.66 -4.81 1.17
CA LEU A 23 15.76 -3.41 1.54
C LEU A 23 16.97 -3.16 2.42
N THR A 24 17.59 -2.00 2.24
CA THR A 24 18.48 -1.40 3.24
C THR A 24 17.95 -0.01 3.59
N VAL A 25 18.28 0.51 4.78
CA VAL A 25 17.89 1.87 5.18
C VAL A 25 18.45 2.91 4.19
N ASN A 26 19.70 2.70 3.78
CA ASN A 26 20.43 3.60 2.88
C ASN A 26 19.81 3.68 1.48
N ASP A 27 19.26 2.58 0.96
CA ASP A 27 18.60 2.58 -0.35
C ASP A 27 17.20 3.20 -0.28
N MET A 28 16.51 3.01 0.86
CA MET A 28 15.14 3.49 1.01
C MET A 28 15.02 4.99 1.23
N GLN A 29 16.03 5.64 1.80
CA GLN A 29 16.01 7.09 1.98
C GLN A 29 15.91 7.86 0.66
N PRO A 30 16.84 7.73 -0.31
CA PRO A 30 16.74 8.43 -1.59
C PRO A 30 15.48 8.02 -2.37
N PHE A 31 15.03 6.75 -2.24
CA PHE A 31 13.79 6.29 -2.85
C PHE A 31 12.55 7.03 -2.33
N LEU A 32 12.47 7.29 -1.03
CA LEU A 32 11.35 7.99 -0.41
C LEU A 32 11.44 9.50 -0.67
N GLU A 33 12.64 10.07 -0.65
CA GLU A 33 12.86 11.49 -0.96
C GLU A 33 12.42 11.84 -2.40
N ASP A 34 12.73 10.98 -3.38
CA ASP A 34 12.29 11.14 -4.79
C ASP A 34 10.76 11.15 -4.94
N ARG A 35 10.04 10.53 -4.00
CA ARG A 35 8.56 10.51 -3.94
C ARG A 35 7.97 11.66 -3.13
N GLY A 36 8.80 12.59 -2.66
CA GLY A 36 8.39 13.78 -1.92
C GLY A 36 8.24 13.57 -0.41
N TYR A 37 8.69 12.45 0.15
CA TYR A 37 8.74 12.27 1.61
C TYR A 37 9.98 12.98 2.18
N ARG A 38 9.83 13.63 3.34
CA ARG A 38 10.94 14.21 4.11
C ARG A 38 11.16 13.38 5.36
N VAL A 39 11.97 12.33 5.24
CA VAL A 39 12.26 11.37 6.32
C VAL A 39 13.75 11.07 6.36
N GLY A 40 14.32 10.90 7.56
CA GLY A 40 15.70 10.48 7.73
C GLY A 40 15.80 8.97 7.95
N GLU A 41 17.04 8.49 8.03
CA GLU A 41 17.35 7.08 8.30
C GLU A 41 16.66 6.54 9.55
N ARG A 42 16.54 7.37 10.60
CA ARG A 42 15.91 6.98 11.87
C ARG A 42 14.43 6.68 11.69
N GLU A 43 13.69 7.54 11.01
CA GLU A 43 12.27 7.33 10.73
C GLU A 43 12.06 6.09 9.85
N ILE A 44 12.91 5.91 8.83
CA ILE A 44 12.84 4.74 7.95
C ILE A 44 13.09 3.46 8.73
N LYS A 45 14.10 3.44 9.59
CA LYS A 45 14.41 2.31 10.46
C LYS A 45 13.25 1.98 11.40
N GLN A 46 12.60 2.98 11.99
CA GLN A 46 11.42 2.77 12.83
C GLN A 46 10.27 2.09 12.07
N GLU A 47 10.00 2.53 10.83
CA GLU A 47 8.94 1.92 10.03
C GLU A 47 9.30 0.50 9.55
N LEU A 48 10.58 0.23 9.27
CA LEU A 48 11.07 -1.12 8.97
C LEU A 48 10.97 -2.05 10.20
N GLU A 49 11.37 -1.57 11.37
CA GLU A 49 11.26 -2.29 12.64
C GLU A 49 9.79 -2.59 12.99
N TYR A 50 8.88 -1.65 12.75
CA TYR A 50 7.44 -1.88 12.88
C TYR A 50 6.96 -3.01 11.96
N LEU A 51 7.36 -3.00 10.69
CA LEU A 51 7.01 -4.07 9.75
C LEU A 51 7.61 -5.44 10.13
N VAL A 52 8.76 -5.46 10.82
CA VAL A 52 9.33 -6.68 11.39
C VAL A 52 8.51 -7.16 12.59
N GLN A 53 8.09 -6.26 13.49
CA GLN A 53 7.23 -6.58 14.63
C GLN A 53 5.89 -7.17 14.19
N GLU A 54 5.31 -6.64 13.12
CA GLU A 54 4.09 -7.15 12.49
C GLU A 54 4.32 -8.42 11.63
N ASN A 55 5.53 -9.00 11.67
CA ASN A 55 5.92 -10.19 10.90
C ASN A 55 5.74 -10.03 9.38
N MET A 56 5.68 -8.79 8.87
CA MET A 56 5.57 -8.51 7.44
C MET A 56 6.94 -8.53 6.76
N LEU A 57 7.98 -8.14 7.49
CA LEU A 57 9.38 -8.26 7.10
C LEU A 57 10.14 -9.14 8.09
N THR A 58 11.29 -9.64 7.67
CA THR A 58 12.33 -10.19 8.54
C THR A 58 13.62 -9.39 8.35
N SER A 59 14.42 -9.26 9.39
CA SER A 59 15.68 -8.52 9.38
C SER A 59 16.87 -9.48 9.47
N SER A 60 17.88 -9.27 8.62
CA SER A 60 19.14 -10.01 8.66
C SER A 60 20.30 -9.10 8.26
N SER A 61 21.27 -8.88 9.16
CA SER A 61 22.51 -8.14 8.87
C SER A 61 22.29 -6.82 8.11
N ASP A 62 21.37 -5.99 8.60
CA ASP A 62 20.94 -4.70 8.02
C ASP A 62 20.11 -4.76 6.73
N GLU A 63 19.78 -5.96 6.25
CA GLU A 63 18.82 -6.17 5.18
C GLU A 63 17.44 -6.52 5.72
N TYR A 64 16.39 -6.08 5.02
CA TYR A 64 15.00 -6.45 5.31
C TYR A 64 14.37 -7.18 4.12
N ILE A 65 13.69 -8.28 4.40
CA ILE A 65 13.15 -9.19 3.39
C ILE A 65 11.68 -9.43 3.69
N ILE A 66 10.83 -9.44 2.66
CA ILE A 66 9.41 -9.72 2.84
C ILE A 66 9.15 -11.17 3.28
N THR A 67 8.23 -11.35 4.21
CA THR A 67 7.78 -12.68 4.65
C THR A 67 6.56 -13.16 3.84
N GLY A 68 6.15 -14.42 4.05
CA GLY A 68 4.87 -14.91 3.53
C GLY A 68 3.67 -14.08 4.02
N THR A 69 3.68 -13.65 5.28
CA THR A 69 2.65 -12.76 5.86
C THR A 69 2.64 -11.41 5.16
N GLY A 70 3.82 -10.79 4.96
CA GLY A 70 3.95 -9.52 4.26
C GLY A 70 3.43 -9.57 2.82
N ILE A 71 3.68 -10.68 2.11
CA ILE A 71 3.14 -10.89 0.75
C ILE A 71 1.60 -10.91 0.76
N GLN A 72 0.97 -11.58 1.72
CA GLN A 72 -0.49 -11.62 1.81
C GLN A 72 -1.06 -10.25 2.17
N GLU A 73 -0.43 -9.54 3.10
CA GLU A 73 -0.84 -8.20 3.48
C GLU A 73 -0.72 -7.23 2.30
N LEU A 74 0.39 -7.26 1.54
CA LEU A 74 0.56 -6.43 0.35
C LEU A 74 -0.52 -6.69 -0.70
N LYS A 75 -0.94 -7.95 -0.89
CA LYS A 75 -2.07 -8.30 -1.78
C LYS A 75 -3.37 -7.68 -1.29
N ALA A 76 -3.65 -7.73 0.02
CA ALA A 76 -4.84 -7.13 0.62
C ALA A 76 -4.83 -5.60 0.48
N ILE A 77 -3.69 -4.96 0.75
CA ILE A 77 -3.47 -3.52 0.59
C ILE A 77 -3.73 -3.10 -0.85
N ARG A 78 -3.14 -3.77 -1.85
CA ARG A 78 -3.34 -3.45 -3.28
C ARG A 78 -4.82 -3.48 -3.67
N LYS A 79 -5.56 -4.49 -3.20
CA LYS A 79 -7.00 -4.59 -3.46
C LYS A 79 -7.77 -3.42 -2.84
N ARG A 80 -7.49 -3.06 -1.58
CA ARG A 80 -8.16 -1.95 -0.89
C ARG A 80 -7.81 -0.59 -1.47
N LEU A 81 -6.53 -0.35 -1.77
CA LEU A 81 -6.08 0.89 -2.42
C LEU A 81 -6.73 1.10 -3.79
N SER A 82 -6.87 0.04 -4.59
CA SER A 82 -7.55 0.16 -5.89
C SER A 82 -9.00 0.64 -5.76
N LEU A 83 -9.71 0.18 -4.72
CA LEU A 83 -11.08 0.63 -4.45
C LEU A 83 -11.09 2.07 -3.94
N LEU A 84 -10.27 2.35 -2.92
CA LEU A 84 -10.15 3.68 -2.31
C LEU A 84 -9.81 4.74 -3.35
N CYS A 85 -8.83 4.49 -4.22
CA CYS A 85 -8.45 5.43 -5.28
C CYS A 85 -9.60 5.66 -6.28
N GLY A 86 -10.46 4.67 -6.51
CA GLY A 86 -11.68 4.83 -7.31
C GLY A 86 -12.72 5.77 -6.68
N GLU A 87 -12.71 5.89 -5.36
CA GLU A 87 -13.64 6.70 -4.57
C GLU A 87 -13.11 8.12 -4.34
N VAL A 88 -11.83 8.27 -4.02
CA VAL A 88 -11.25 9.54 -3.52
C VAL A 88 -10.46 10.31 -4.57
N VAL A 89 -10.09 9.70 -5.71
CA VAL A 89 -9.38 10.38 -6.79
C VAL A 89 -10.39 10.84 -7.86
N PRO A 90 -10.60 12.16 -8.05
CA PRO A 90 -11.53 12.66 -9.04
C PRO A 90 -11.16 12.17 -10.45
N GLY A 91 -12.13 11.62 -11.18
CA GLY A 91 -11.94 11.18 -12.58
C GLY A 91 -11.34 9.78 -12.77
N SER A 92 -11.08 9.00 -11.71
CA SER A 92 -10.58 7.61 -11.78
C SER A 92 -11.68 6.56 -11.90
N SER A 93 -12.95 6.96 -11.75
CA SER A 93 -14.10 6.06 -11.85
C SER A 93 -14.26 5.59 -13.30
N LYS A 94 -13.73 4.41 -13.60
CA LYS A 94 -14.25 3.62 -14.73
C LYS A 94 -15.72 3.42 -14.44
N SER A 95 -16.57 4.07 -15.23
CA SER A 95 -18.01 3.89 -15.24
C SER A 95 -18.35 2.41 -15.05
N VAL A 96 -18.80 2.05 -13.85
CA VAL A 96 -19.44 0.76 -13.61
C VAL A 96 -20.74 0.85 -14.39
N SER A 97 -20.72 0.33 -15.61
CA SER A 97 -21.90 0.24 -16.48
C SER A 97 -23.05 -0.34 -15.67
N GLN A 98 -24.04 0.51 -15.38
CA GLN A 98 -25.34 0.11 -14.88
C GLN A 98 -25.93 -0.90 -15.87
N ARG A 99 -25.84 -2.20 -15.55
CA ARG A 99 -26.80 -3.19 -16.03
C ARG A 99 -27.56 -3.72 -14.83
N LYS A 100 -28.45 -2.90 -14.29
CA LYS A 100 -29.64 -3.41 -13.60
C LYS A 100 -30.80 -3.33 -14.58
N SER A 101 -30.96 -4.38 -15.39
CA SER A 101 -32.20 -4.64 -16.13
C SER A 101 -33.20 -5.20 -15.12
N TYR A 102 -33.92 -4.35 -14.40
CA TYR A 102 -35.19 -4.76 -13.81
C TYR A 102 -36.21 -4.81 -14.94
N LYS A 103 -36.60 -6.01 -15.36
CA LYS A 103 -37.86 -6.20 -16.10
C LYS A 103 -38.99 -5.98 -15.10
N GLU A 104 -39.71 -4.88 -15.24
CA GLU A 104 -41.06 -4.79 -14.67
C GLU A 104 -41.97 -5.78 -15.41
N PRO A 105 -42.75 -6.63 -14.72
CA PRO A 105 -43.85 -7.31 -15.36
C PRO A 105 -44.98 -6.29 -15.58
N SER A 106 -45.29 -6.03 -16.85
CA SER A 106 -46.46 -5.25 -17.26
C SER A 106 -47.72 -5.88 -16.70
N VAL A 107 -48.45 -5.11 -15.88
CA VAL A 107 -49.83 -5.39 -15.48
C VAL A 107 -50.74 -4.51 -16.34
N VAL A 108 -51.33 -5.08 -17.40
CA VAL A 108 -52.54 -4.58 -18.08
C VAL A 108 -53.08 -5.78 -18.88
N GLY A 109 -54.34 -6.19 -18.85
CA GLY A 109 -55.59 -5.75 -18.25
C GLY A 109 -56.67 -6.68 -18.81
#